data_AF-A0A9D6T4Y4-F1
#
_entry.id   AF-A0A9D6T4Y4-F1
#
_cell.length_a   1.000
_cell.length_b   1.000
_cell.length_c   1.000
_cell.angle_alpha   90.00
_cell.angle_beta   90.00
_cell.angle_gamma   90.00
#
_symmetry.space_group_name_H-M   'P 1'
#
loop_
_entity.id
_entity.type
_entity.pdbx_description
1 polymer ?
#
loop_
_entity_poly.entity_id
_entity_poly.type
_entity_poly.pdbx_seq_one_letter_code
_entity_poly.pdbx_strand_id
1 'polypeptide(L)' 'FLRGSDGKLIINEVNTIPGYTRISKSPKLWEASGLPFPKLVDRLIALGLERHEARRKLLRSR' A
#
# COMPACT_ATOMS: atom_id res chain seq x y z
N PHE A 1 -2.75 13.04 8.55
CA PHE A 1 -3.99 13.63 9.07
C PHE A 1 -3.67 15.01 9.61
N LEU A 2 -4.55 15.99 9.47
CA LEU A 2 -4.32 17.31 10.06
C LEU A 2 -5.13 17.39 11.35
N ARG A 3 -4.51 17.89 12.41
CA ARG A 3 -5.22 18.19 13.66
C ARG A 3 -6.08 19.43 13.44
N GLY A 4 -7.38 19.32 13.68
CA GLY A 4 -8.34 20.37 13.35
C GLY A 4 -8.13 21.70 14.10
N SER A 5 -7.52 21.67 15.28
CA SER A 5 -7.33 22.86 16.13
C SER A 5 -6.25 23.82 15.63
N ASP A 6 -5.21 23.31 14.96
CA ASP A 6 -4.03 24.10 14.59
C ASP A 6 -3.43 23.73 13.24
N GLY A 7 -4.08 22.84 12.48
CA GLY A 7 -3.62 22.38 11.18
C GLY A 7 -2.34 21.55 11.22
N LYS A 8 -1.85 21.16 12.41
CA LYS A 8 -0.61 20.40 12.53
C LYS A 8 -0.74 19.04 11.86
N LEU A 9 0.24 18.68 11.04
CA LEU A 9 0.34 17.34 10.46
C LEU A 9 0.64 16.31 11.56
N ILE A 10 -0.20 15.29 11.64
CA ILE A 10 -0.07 14.16 12.56
C ILE A 10 -0.33 12.84 11.82
N ILE A 11 0.32 11.77 12.30
CA ILE A 11 0.00 10.40 11.90
C ILE A 11 -1.02 9.88 12.90
N ASN A 12 -2.23 9.59 12.43
CA ASN A 12 -3.28 9.02 13.28
C ASN A 12 -3.13 7.49 13.34
N GLU A 13 -3.08 6.87 12.17
CA GLU A 13 -2.99 5.43 12.03
C GLU A 13 -2.25 5.06 10.74
N VAL A 14 -1.68 3.86 10.71
CA VAL A 14 -1.13 3.23 9.51
C VAL A 14 -1.84 1.91 9.29
N ASN A 15 -2.61 1.82 8.20
CA ASN A 15 -3.34 0.61 7.84
C ASN A 15 -2.50 -0.24 6.88
N THR A 16 -2.02 -1.39 7.35
CA THR A 16 -1.24 -2.34 6.54
C THR A 16 -2.11 -3.22 5.64
N ILE A 17 -3.38 -3.40 5.99
CA ILE A 17 -4.41 -4.08 5.19
C ILE A 17 -5.63 -3.15 5.08
N PRO A 18 -5.60 -2.13 4.21
CA PRO A 18 -6.75 -1.27 4.00
C PRO A 18 -7.86 -2.00 3.23
N GLY A 19 -9.10 -1.49 3.31
CA GLY A 19 -10.18 -1.96 2.45
C GLY A 19 -9.81 -1.89 0.96
N TYR A 20 -10.15 -2.94 0.22
CA TYR A 20 -9.74 -3.13 -1.18
C TYR A 20 -10.92 -3.35 -2.15
N THR A 21 -12.11 -2.88 -1.78
CA THR A 21 -13.27 -2.86 -2.68
C THR A 21 -13.23 -1.65 -3.59
N ARG A 22 -14.01 -1.64 -4.66
CA ARG A 22 -14.11 -0.51 -5.62
C ARG A 22 -14.45 0.83 -4.97
N ILE A 23 -15.17 0.81 -3.85
CA ILE A 23 -15.56 2.04 -3.12
C ILE A 23 -14.55 2.48 -2.07
N SER A 24 -13.56 1.63 -1.76
CA SER A 24 -12.57 1.88 -0.71
C SER A 24 -11.64 3.05 -1.07
N LYS A 25 -11.20 3.80 -0.06
CA LYS A 25 -10.36 4.99 -0.24
C LYS A 25 -9.00 4.65 -0.86
N SER A 26 -8.36 3.56 -0.42
CA SER A 26 -7.01 3.20 -0.86
C SER A 26 -6.93 2.98 -2.38
N PRO A 27 -7.74 2.09 -3.00
CA PRO A 27 -7.83 1.97 -4.46
C PRO A 27 -8.11 3.30 -5.20
N LYS A 28 -9.04 4.11 -4.69
CA LYS A 28 -9.43 5.39 -5.31
C LYS A 28 -8.30 6.41 -5.35
N LEU A 29 -7.47 6.47 -4.30
CA LEU A 29 -6.34 7.41 -4.26
C LEU A 29 -5.26 7.03 -5.30
N TRP A 30 -5.02 5.73 -5.49
CA TRP A 30 -4.11 5.25 -6.53
C TRP A 30 -4.64 5.53 -7.94
N GLU A 31 -5.94 5.30 -8.14
CA GLU A 31 -6.60 5.60 -9.43
C GLU A 31 -6.54 7.09 -9.75
N ALA A 32 -6.82 7.96 -8.78
CA ALA A 32 -6.67 9.42 -8.91
C ALA A 32 -5.22 9.85 -9.17
N SER A 33 -4.24 9.02 -8.79
CA SER A 33 -2.81 9.22 -9.08
C SER A 33 -2.38 8.64 -10.44
N GLY A 34 -3.31 8.11 -11.24
CA GLY A 34 -3.05 7.57 -12.56
C GLY A 34 -2.76 6.07 -12.61
N LEU A 35 -2.95 5.32 -11.51
CA LEU A 35 -2.76 3.86 -11.48
C LEU A 35 -4.12 3.13 -11.35
N PRO A 36 -4.64 2.53 -12.44
CA PRO A 36 -5.91 1.82 -12.41
C PRO A 36 -5.90 0.61 -11.46
N PHE A 37 -7.07 0.31 -10.88
CA PHE A 37 -7.21 -0.75 -9.88
C PHE A 37 -6.64 -2.13 -10.30
N PRO A 38 -6.89 -2.66 -11.52
CA PRO A 38 -6.29 -3.93 -11.94
C PRO A 38 -4.76 -3.90 -11.92
N LYS A 39 -4.15 -2.79 -12.38
CA LYS A 39 -2.70 -2.60 -12.39
C LYS A 39 -2.12 -2.46 -10.98
N LEU A 40 -2.87 -1.86 -10.07
CA LEU A 40 -2.50 -1.80 -8.65
C LEU A 40 -2.46 -3.20 -8.04
N VAL A 41 -3.45 -4.06 -8.32
CA VAL A 41 -3.47 -5.45 -7.85
C VAL A 41 -2.29 -6.23 -8.41
N ASP A 42 -2.03 -6.14 -9.72
CA ASP A 42 -0.87 -6.77 -10.36
C ASP A 42 0.44 -6.34 -9.68
N ARG A 43 0.58 -5.05 -9.40
CA ARG A 43 1.77 -4.50 -8.74
C ARG A 43 1.97 -5.03 -7.33
N LEU A 44 0.90 -5.14 -6.53
CA LEU A 44 0.99 -5.68 -5.17
C LEU A 44 1.40 -7.16 -5.16
N ILE A 45 0.86 -7.95 -6.10
CA ILE A 45 1.24 -9.36 -6.24
C ILE A 45 2.72 -9.47 -6.61
N ALA A 46 3.18 -8.70 -7.60
CA ALA A 46 4.58 -8.68 -8.02
C ALA A 46 5.52 -8.33 -6.84
N LEU A 47 5.22 -7.26 -6.10
CA LEU A 47 6.00 -6.87 -4.90
C LEU A 47 6.02 -7.98 -3.83
N GLY A 48 4.92 -8.71 -3.66
CA GLY A 48 4.83 -9.85 -2.76
C GLY A 48 5.79 -10.98 -3.15
N LEU A 49 5.83 -11.32 -4.45
CA LEU A 49 6.71 -12.35 -5.00
C LEU A 49 8.19 -11.92 -4.92
N GLU A 50 8.50 -10.68 -5.30
CA GLU A 50 9.86 -10.10 -5.21
C GLU A 50 10.39 -10.17 -3.77
N ARG A 51 9.59 -9.72 -2.79
CA ARG A 51 9.95 -9.80 -1.37
C ARG A 51 10.14 -11.22 -0.90
N HIS A 52 9.29 -12.14 -1.33
CA HIS A 52 9.41 -13.57 -1.00
C HIS A 52 10.72 -14.16 -1.54
N GLU A 53 11.07 -13.87 -2.80
CA GLU A 53 12.31 -14.33 -3.41
C GLU A 53 13.55 -13.76 -2.69
N ALA A 54 13.57 -12.45 -2.42
CA ALA A 54 14.66 -11.80 -1.71
C ALA A 54 14.89 -12.45 -0.32
N ARG A 55 13.80 -12.72 0.42
CA ARG A 55 13.87 -13.40 1.71
C ARG A 55 14.40 -14.83 1.59
N ARG A 56 13.97 -15.58 0.57
CA ARG A 56 14.47 -16.96 0.33
C ARG A 56 15.97 -16.97 0.05
N LYS A 57 16.49 -16.01 -0.73
CA LYS A 57 17.93 -15.91 -1.02
C LYS A 57 18.74 -15.68 0.25
N LEU A 58 18.31 -14.75 1.11
CA LEU A 58 18.98 -14.47 2.39
C LEU A 58 19.01 -15.68 3.33
N LEU A 59 17.95 -16.49 3.34
CA LEU A 59 17.87 -17.69 4.18
C LEU A 59 18.73 -18.85 3.65
N ARG A 60 19.04 -18.88 2.34
CA ARG A 60 19.88 -19.91 1.71
C ARG A 60 21.37 -19.56 1.70
N SER A 61 21.71 -18.29 1.93
CA SER A 61 23.09 -17.81 2.03
C SER A 61 23.62 -17.79 3.47
N ARG A 62 22.85 -18.33 4.43
CA ARG A 62 23.27 -18.61 5.81
C ARG A 62 23.51 -20.11 5.94
#